data_AF-A0A2S8PDF7-F1
#
_entry.id   AF-A0A2S8PDF7-F1
#
_cell.length_a   1.000
_cell.length_b   1.000
_cell.length_c   1.000
_cell.angle_alpha   90.00
_cell.angle_beta   90.00
_cell.angle_gamma   90.00
#
_symmetry.space_group_name_H-M   'P 1'
#
loop_
_entity.id
_entity.type
_entity.pdbx_description
1 polymer ?
#
loop_
_entity_poly.entity_id
_entity_poly.type
_entity_poly.pdbx_seq_one_letter_code
_entity_poly.pdbx_strand_id
1 'polypeptide(L)'
;MKTRLAKRWIYYLTVSVIIAALVLLALPSVQKAIERAKEEMRPNKNQVVESEQMPAPEENGQPQKPAHYEKIAENDRLELQFRSSDSAIAVIDKSNGYRWESAVPLQDVETDGNELWTASSQSIFHLTYTDPHLPALETQETNFALEQPKMTTTSLENGISVRYELPRLKISFDMSFQLKGNALEVTVPGQSIQEGEDNWLMSVAPLPFFGAASDHDQGYAVYPDGPGALSYFKTNHPNYLNPYRAGVYGADTITFNFFGREQNAMLPIFGLKVGDNSFMGIITQGEYDANILYSPSGYLINLNRVSSELVYRREYEAVKKDGNLTKKPEKDLIREDHTIRYVFFSGKEADYSHMATAYREYLLDEQGVVPKVKKGEAVPFGLDLLMGIKKDQILIDHFIQNTTFSEAQDMMEDLSQRGVQSISANLLGWTGEGYMSYPSGYKPSRKLGGTSGLAKLSEYAKSKNYQLFLQDNYVEAWKGNDGFSSRKDVVVGANHFVVTDRYSELFYLNAGKQNAHFQKKVLNPLRKLGITGINFDGIGSQLYYDYNDEYPLKRGGWIQPEAFLPPVRHPDGGQRLLLYRRNDSVLPNGAAWHYSLFGRSAKSILRSTAAVPKDGGIRLYAILPINDEPL
;
A
#
# COMPACT_ATOMS: atom_id res chain seq x y z
N MET A 1 14.35 -50.74 46.56
CA MET A 1 13.74 -50.59 45.21
C MET A 1 12.21 -50.44 45.24
N LYS A 2 11.46 -51.21 46.05
CA LYS A 2 9.98 -51.18 46.11
C LYS A 2 9.36 -49.84 46.54
N THR A 3 10.01 -49.05 47.39
CA THR A 3 9.49 -47.76 47.90
C THR A 3 9.59 -46.58 46.92
N ARG A 4 10.53 -46.59 45.96
CA ARG A 4 10.64 -45.55 44.92
C ARG A 4 9.62 -45.73 43.79
N LEU A 5 9.29 -46.98 43.47
CA LEU A 5 8.23 -47.31 42.50
C LEU A 5 6.85 -46.90 43.01
N ALA A 6 6.54 -47.17 44.29
CA ALA A 6 5.28 -46.75 44.90
C ALA A 6 5.08 -45.23 44.89
N LYS A 7 6.12 -44.45 45.20
CA LYS A 7 6.05 -42.96 45.16
C LYS A 7 5.86 -42.41 43.75
N ARG A 8 6.45 -43.04 42.72
CA ARG A 8 6.22 -42.67 41.31
C ARG A 8 4.78 -42.96 40.89
N TRP A 9 4.25 -44.12 41.26
CA TRP A 9 2.86 -44.48 40.95
C TRP A 9 1.87 -43.52 41.62
N ILE A 10 2.09 -43.16 42.88
CA ILE A 10 1.27 -42.16 43.56
C ILE A 10 1.35 -40.81 42.84
N TYR A 11 2.55 -40.34 42.49
CA TYR A 11 2.71 -39.08 41.74
C TYR A 11 1.96 -39.06 40.40
N TYR A 12 2.08 -40.12 39.59
CA TYR A 12 1.36 -40.22 38.32
C TYR A 12 -0.15 -40.29 38.52
N LEU A 13 -0.62 -40.97 39.58
CA LEU A 13 -2.04 -41.02 39.92
C LEU A 13 -2.55 -39.63 40.32
N THR A 14 -1.82 -38.89 41.15
CA THR A 14 -2.20 -37.53 41.56
C THR A 14 -2.21 -36.57 40.38
N VAL A 15 -1.20 -36.62 39.51
CA VAL A 15 -1.15 -35.79 38.30
C VAL A 15 -2.30 -36.12 37.35
N SER A 16 -2.62 -37.40 37.17
CA SER A 16 -3.73 -37.83 36.31
C SER A 16 -5.09 -37.36 36.84
N VAL A 17 -5.30 -37.40 38.16
CA VAL A 17 -6.52 -36.89 38.80
C VAL A 17 -6.64 -35.37 38.66
N ILE A 18 -5.53 -34.63 38.80
CA ILE A 18 -5.52 -33.17 38.60
C ILE A 18 -5.83 -32.80 37.14
N ILE A 19 -5.24 -33.51 36.18
CA ILE A 19 -5.52 -33.29 34.76
C ILE A 19 -6.99 -33.62 34.44
N ALA A 20 -7.51 -34.73 34.95
CA ALA A 20 -8.92 -35.08 34.77
C ALA A 20 -9.87 -34.03 35.37
N ALA A 21 -9.55 -33.50 36.56
CA ALA A 21 -10.32 -32.43 37.19
C ALA A 21 -10.25 -31.12 36.39
N LEU A 22 -9.10 -30.75 35.84
CA LEU A 22 -8.95 -29.57 34.99
C LEU A 22 -9.71 -29.70 33.67
N VAL A 23 -9.71 -30.90 33.06
CA VAL A 23 -10.50 -31.19 31.85
C VAL A 23 -12.01 -31.14 32.16
N LEU A 24 -12.45 -31.68 33.30
CA LEU A 24 -13.84 -31.60 33.77
C LEU A 24 -14.29 -30.17 34.07
N LEU A 25 -13.41 -29.33 34.62
CA LEU A 25 -13.68 -27.90 34.86
C LEU A 25 -13.71 -27.07 33.57
N ALA A 26 -12.96 -27.47 32.54
CA ALA A 26 -12.93 -26.80 31.24
C ALA A 26 -14.04 -27.28 30.26
N LEU A 27 -14.63 -28.44 30.49
CA LEU A 27 -15.69 -29.00 29.65
C LEU A 27 -16.88 -28.05 29.41
N PRO A 28 -17.42 -27.34 30.41
CA PRO A 28 -18.52 -26.39 30.21
C PRO A 28 -18.13 -25.17 29.36
N SER A 29 -16.89 -24.67 29.49
CA SER A 29 -16.43 -23.51 28.69
C SER A 29 -16.13 -23.90 27.25
N VAL A 30 -15.59 -25.10 27.04
CA VAL A 30 -15.38 -25.67 25.69
C VAL A 30 -16.71 -25.96 25.01
N GLN A 31 -17.70 -26.53 25.71
CA GLN A 31 -19.04 -26.71 25.16
C GLN A 31 -19.70 -25.40 24.77
N LYS A 32 -19.56 -24.35 25.60
CA LYS A 32 -20.10 -23.01 25.30
C LYS A 32 -19.40 -22.35 24.11
N ALA A 33 -18.09 -22.58 23.93
CA ALA A 33 -17.33 -22.11 22.78
C ALA A 33 -17.73 -22.85 21.49
N ILE A 34 -17.99 -24.16 21.56
CA ILE A 34 -18.48 -24.96 20.42
C ILE A 34 -19.89 -24.54 20.02
N GLU A 35 -20.79 -24.26 20.97
CA GLU A 35 -22.13 -23.76 20.66
C GLU A 35 -22.09 -22.35 20.03
N ARG A 36 -21.22 -21.45 20.50
CA ARG A 36 -20.97 -20.16 19.83
C ARG A 36 -20.44 -20.33 18.41
N ALA A 37 -19.46 -21.22 18.21
CA ALA A 37 -18.91 -21.50 16.89
C ALA A 37 -19.96 -22.10 15.94
N LYS A 38 -20.90 -22.92 16.45
CA LYS A 38 -22.04 -23.43 15.67
C LYS A 38 -23.07 -22.35 15.35
N GLU A 39 -23.29 -21.38 16.24
CA GLU A 39 -24.15 -20.22 15.97
C GLU A 39 -23.52 -19.28 14.91
N GLU A 40 -22.20 -19.04 14.99
CA GLU A 40 -21.44 -18.24 14.02
C GLU A 40 -21.31 -18.93 12.65
N MET A 41 -21.29 -20.26 12.59
CA MET A 41 -21.22 -21.05 11.34
C MET A 41 -22.58 -21.41 10.74
N ARG A 42 -23.71 -21.02 11.35
CA ARG A 42 -25.02 -21.20 10.71
C ARG A 42 -25.09 -20.25 9.51
N PRO A 43 -25.19 -20.77 8.27
CA PRO A 43 -25.39 -19.90 7.11
C PRO A 43 -26.70 -19.14 7.32
N ASN A 44 -26.60 -17.82 7.38
CA ASN A 44 -27.72 -16.92 7.56
C ASN A 44 -28.61 -16.99 6.31
N LYS A 45 -29.59 -17.90 6.31
CA LYS A 45 -30.51 -18.12 5.19
C LYS A 45 -31.57 -17.00 5.02
N ASN A 46 -31.50 -15.93 5.80
CA ASN A 46 -32.42 -14.79 5.73
C ASN A 46 -31.70 -13.48 5.36
N GLN A 47 -30.81 -13.53 4.37
CA GLN A 47 -30.47 -12.35 3.55
C GLN A 47 -30.47 -12.74 2.07
N VAL A 48 -31.63 -13.20 1.60
CA VAL A 48 -32.12 -12.67 0.32
C VAL A 48 -32.96 -11.49 0.76
N VAL A 49 -32.34 -10.30 0.77
CA VAL A 49 -33.14 -9.07 0.76
C VAL A 49 -33.78 -9.09 -0.61
N GLU A 50 -35.02 -9.55 -0.66
CA GLU A 50 -35.95 -9.21 -1.73
C GLU A 50 -35.88 -7.69 -1.81
N SER A 51 -35.30 -7.19 -2.90
CA SER A 51 -35.18 -5.77 -3.16
C SER A 51 -36.56 -5.16 -3.02
N GLU A 52 -36.80 -4.42 -1.94
CA GLU A 52 -37.93 -3.51 -1.88
C GLU A 52 -37.81 -2.61 -3.11
N GLN A 53 -38.72 -2.79 -4.06
CA GLN A 53 -38.85 -1.91 -5.20
C GLN A 53 -39.01 -0.50 -4.64
N MET A 54 -37.95 0.30 -4.78
CA MET A 54 -38.05 1.72 -4.58
C MET A 54 -39.15 2.24 -5.52
N PRO A 55 -40.06 3.10 -5.05
CA PRO A 55 -41.03 3.72 -5.95
C PRO A 55 -40.26 4.44 -7.05
N ALA A 56 -40.60 4.13 -8.30
CA ALA A 56 -40.05 4.79 -9.46
C ALA A 56 -40.17 6.32 -9.27
N PRO A 57 -39.14 7.10 -9.64
CA PRO A 57 -39.26 8.55 -9.68
C PRO A 57 -40.46 8.91 -10.55
N GLU A 58 -41.32 9.82 -10.09
CA GLU A 58 -42.41 10.34 -10.92
C GLU A 58 -41.84 10.84 -12.25
N GLU A 59 -42.24 10.17 -13.32
CA GLU A 59 -41.81 10.38 -14.70
C GLU A 59 -42.42 11.68 -15.24
N ASN A 60 -41.89 12.83 -14.80
CA ASN A 60 -42.22 14.13 -15.36
C ASN A 60 -40.96 14.79 -15.92
N GLY A 61 -40.51 14.27 -17.06
CA GLY A 61 -39.51 14.91 -17.89
C GLY A 61 -39.08 13.97 -19.01
N GLN A 62 -39.47 14.28 -20.25
CA GLN A 62 -38.89 13.64 -21.43
C GLN A 62 -37.35 13.70 -21.33
N PRO A 63 -36.61 12.63 -21.66
CA PRO A 63 -35.15 12.66 -21.63
C PRO A 63 -34.66 13.83 -22.49
N GLN A 64 -34.02 14.81 -21.85
CA GLN A 64 -33.41 15.92 -22.56
C GLN A 64 -32.40 15.32 -23.54
N LYS A 65 -32.52 15.70 -24.81
CA LYS A 65 -31.56 15.30 -25.85
C LYS A 65 -30.15 15.71 -25.36
N PRO A 66 -29.16 14.80 -25.34
CA PRO A 66 -27.84 15.13 -24.81
C PRO A 66 -27.29 16.39 -25.47
N ALA A 67 -26.79 17.31 -24.67
CA ALA A 67 -26.11 18.49 -25.21
C ALA A 67 -24.92 18.05 -26.08
N HIS A 68 -24.55 18.87 -27.05
CA HIS A 68 -23.34 18.60 -27.82
C HIS A 68 -22.11 18.87 -26.95
N TYR A 69 -21.02 18.16 -27.21
CA TYR A 69 -19.72 18.49 -26.63
C TYR A 69 -19.23 19.83 -27.20
N GLU A 70 -18.86 20.75 -26.31
CA GLU A 70 -18.28 22.05 -26.65
C GLU A 70 -16.80 22.07 -26.30
N LYS A 71 -15.97 22.64 -27.18
CA LYS A 71 -14.54 22.84 -26.90
C LYS A 71 -14.37 23.90 -25.83
N ILE A 72 -13.73 23.55 -24.71
CA ILE A 72 -13.51 24.45 -23.57
C ILE A 72 -12.04 24.87 -23.42
N ALA A 73 -11.10 24.04 -23.89
CA ALA A 73 -9.69 24.36 -23.89
C ALA A 73 -8.95 23.62 -25.00
N GLU A 74 -7.81 24.15 -25.43
CA GLU A 74 -6.91 23.47 -26.36
C GLU A 74 -5.46 23.93 -26.13
N ASN A 75 -4.51 23.06 -26.46
CA ASN A 75 -3.11 23.40 -26.60
C ASN A 75 -2.53 22.72 -27.86
N ASP A 76 -1.20 22.68 -28.01
CA ASP A 76 -0.55 22.09 -29.19
C ASP A 76 -0.80 20.58 -29.35
N ARG A 77 -1.04 19.87 -28.24
CA ARG A 77 -1.19 18.40 -28.20
C ARG A 77 -2.62 17.93 -28.00
N LEU A 78 -3.40 18.63 -27.20
CA LEU A 78 -4.71 18.18 -26.73
C LEU A 78 -5.80 19.23 -26.96
N GLU A 79 -7.00 18.74 -27.20
CA GLU A 79 -8.24 19.51 -27.10
C GLU A 79 -9.12 18.91 -25.99
N LEU A 80 -9.69 19.76 -25.14
CA LEU A 80 -10.62 19.37 -24.08
C LEU A 80 -12.02 19.88 -24.45
N GLN A 81 -12.96 18.94 -24.48
CA GLN A 81 -14.37 19.18 -24.71
C GLN A 81 -15.19 18.85 -23.47
N PHE A 82 -16.31 19.55 -23.31
CA PHE A 82 -17.22 19.43 -22.18
C PHE A 82 -18.67 19.38 -22.65
N ARG A 83 -19.48 18.51 -22.06
CA ARG A 83 -20.92 18.38 -22.33
C ARG A 83 -21.69 18.87 -21.11
N SER A 84 -22.34 20.02 -21.24
CA SER A 84 -23.00 20.71 -20.12
C SER A 84 -24.22 20.01 -19.56
N SER A 85 -24.81 19.03 -20.26
CA SER A 85 -25.98 18.28 -19.78
C SER A 85 -25.64 17.32 -18.65
N ASP A 86 -24.43 16.76 -18.63
CA ASP A 86 -24.02 15.70 -17.69
C ASP A 86 -22.56 15.79 -17.22
N SER A 87 -21.92 16.93 -17.47
CA SER A 87 -20.53 17.18 -17.14
C SER A 87 -19.51 16.26 -17.84
N ALA A 88 -19.94 15.47 -18.83
CA ALA A 88 -19.04 14.56 -19.52
C ALA A 88 -17.91 15.34 -20.21
N ILE A 89 -16.69 14.82 -20.14
CA ILE A 89 -15.53 15.38 -20.84
C ILE A 89 -15.05 14.45 -21.95
N ALA A 90 -14.44 15.04 -22.96
CA ALA A 90 -13.61 14.31 -23.91
C ALA A 90 -12.28 15.00 -24.14
N VAL A 91 -11.20 14.23 -24.19
CA VAL A 91 -9.86 14.70 -24.54
C VAL A 91 -9.50 14.14 -25.90
N ILE A 92 -9.17 15.01 -26.85
CA ILE A 92 -8.75 14.63 -28.20
C ILE A 92 -7.24 14.78 -28.29
N ASP A 93 -6.54 13.70 -28.61
CA ASP A 93 -5.14 13.75 -29.00
C ASP A 93 -5.05 14.26 -30.44
N LYS A 94 -4.52 15.47 -30.61
CA LYS A 94 -4.44 16.14 -31.92
C LYS A 94 -3.43 15.47 -32.86
N SER A 95 -2.57 14.59 -32.37
CA SER A 95 -1.58 13.91 -33.20
C SER A 95 -2.15 12.81 -34.08
N ASN A 96 -3.24 12.18 -33.66
CA ASN A 96 -3.90 11.11 -34.42
C ASN A 96 -5.43 11.20 -34.42
N GLY A 97 -6.00 12.21 -33.75
CA GLY A 97 -7.45 12.43 -33.66
C GLY A 97 -8.17 11.49 -32.71
N TYR A 98 -7.46 10.67 -31.94
CA TYR A 98 -8.08 9.74 -30.99
C TYR A 98 -8.77 10.50 -29.87
N ARG A 99 -9.93 9.98 -29.44
CA ARG A 99 -10.81 10.63 -28.47
C ARG A 99 -10.97 9.77 -27.23
N TRP A 100 -10.55 10.29 -26.10
CA TRP A 100 -10.75 9.72 -24.77
C TRP A 100 -12.00 10.33 -24.14
N GLU A 101 -12.97 9.51 -23.74
CA GLU A 101 -14.22 9.99 -23.15
C GLU A 101 -14.37 9.56 -21.69
N SER A 102 -15.04 10.39 -20.89
CA SER A 102 -15.43 10.02 -19.53
C SER A 102 -16.74 9.24 -19.45
N ALA A 103 -17.54 9.26 -20.51
CA ALA A 103 -18.86 8.67 -20.58
C ALA A 103 -18.94 7.69 -21.77
N VAL A 104 -19.18 6.40 -21.50
CA VAL A 104 -19.14 5.34 -22.52
C VAL A 104 -20.51 5.15 -23.16
N PRO A 105 -20.68 5.31 -24.48
CA PRO A 105 -21.96 5.15 -25.15
C PRO A 105 -22.66 3.82 -24.83
N LEU A 106 -23.98 3.87 -24.59
CA LEU A 106 -24.77 2.72 -24.14
C LEU A 106 -24.83 1.55 -25.14
N GLN A 107 -24.43 1.77 -26.39
CA GLN A 107 -24.43 0.76 -27.45
C GLN A 107 -23.27 -0.23 -27.31
N ASP A 108 -22.23 0.14 -26.57
CA ASP A 108 -21.00 -0.64 -26.38
C ASP A 108 -21.03 -1.51 -25.11
N VAL A 109 -22.17 -1.54 -24.39
CA VAL A 109 -22.34 -2.28 -23.14
C VAL A 109 -23.40 -3.36 -23.34
N GLU A 110 -23.00 -4.64 -23.28
CA GLU A 110 -23.96 -5.74 -23.09
C GLU A 110 -24.56 -5.61 -21.68
N THR A 111 -25.70 -4.94 -21.58
CA THR A 111 -26.42 -4.75 -20.32
C THR A 111 -27.39 -5.91 -20.14
N ASP A 112 -26.95 -7.00 -19.51
CA ASP A 112 -27.84 -8.06 -19.02
C ASP A 112 -28.69 -7.52 -17.84
N GLY A 113 -29.60 -6.59 -18.11
CA GLY A 113 -30.66 -6.14 -17.20
C GLY A 113 -30.25 -5.23 -16.05
N ASN A 114 -29.18 -4.42 -16.17
CA ASN A 114 -28.71 -3.57 -15.08
C ASN A 114 -28.62 -2.08 -15.44
N GLU A 115 -29.78 -1.42 -15.45
CA GLU A 115 -29.94 0.01 -15.75
C GLU A 115 -29.10 0.93 -14.83
N LEU A 116 -28.81 0.49 -13.60
CA LEU A 116 -27.94 1.21 -12.65
C LEU A 116 -26.49 1.31 -13.14
N TRP A 117 -25.94 0.26 -13.76
CA TRP A 117 -24.58 0.30 -14.29
C TRP A 117 -24.48 1.03 -15.63
N THR A 118 -25.59 1.04 -16.38
CA THR A 118 -25.77 1.85 -17.58
C THR A 118 -25.66 3.33 -17.23
N ALA A 119 -26.36 3.80 -16.19
CA ALA A 119 -26.26 5.16 -15.66
C ALA A 119 -24.86 5.48 -15.09
N SER A 120 -24.23 4.50 -14.41
CA SER A 120 -22.86 4.62 -13.91
C SER A 120 -21.83 4.84 -15.03
N SER A 121 -21.99 4.21 -16.19
CA SER A 121 -21.08 4.38 -17.35
C SER A 121 -21.06 5.78 -17.97
N GLN A 122 -22.09 6.59 -17.68
CA GLN A 122 -22.20 7.99 -18.11
C GLN A 122 -21.81 8.98 -17.00
N SER A 123 -21.40 8.50 -15.82
CA SER A 123 -21.17 9.35 -14.66
C SER A 123 -19.75 9.93 -14.62
N ILE A 124 -19.66 11.25 -14.48
CA ILE A 124 -18.37 11.96 -14.35
C ILE A 124 -17.64 11.64 -13.03
N PHE A 125 -18.37 11.23 -12.00
CA PHE A 125 -17.82 10.77 -10.72
C PHE A 125 -18.71 9.68 -10.09
N HIS A 126 -18.09 8.83 -9.27
CA HIS A 126 -18.77 8.10 -8.20
C HIS A 126 -18.44 8.72 -6.85
N LEU A 127 -19.34 8.59 -5.88
CA LEU A 127 -19.21 9.15 -4.55
C LEU A 127 -19.68 8.13 -3.51
N THR A 128 -18.90 7.97 -2.44
CA THR A 128 -19.30 7.17 -1.28
C THR A 128 -19.59 8.11 -0.11
N TYR A 129 -20.69 7.87 0.60
CA TYR A 129 -21.09 8.63 1.78
C TYR A 129 -21.63 7.70 2.88
N THR A 130 -21.82 8.25 4.09
CA THR A 130 -22.40 7.53 5.22
C THR A 130 -23.27 8.47 6.05
N ASP A 131 -24.27 7.92 6.74
CA ASP A 131 -24.93 8.63 7.84
C ASP A 131 -24.10 8.44 9.12
N PRO A 132 -23.57 9.51 9.73
CA PRO A 132 -22.73 9.42 10.92
C PRO A 132 -23.50 9.01 12.20
N HIS A 133 -24.83 9.13 12.19
CA HIS A 133 -25.70 8.86 13.33
C HIS A 133 -26.05 7.37 13.46
N LEU A 134 -25.87 6.57 12.40
CA LEU A 134 -26.11 5.12 12.44
C LEU A 134 -25.22 4.41 13.46
N PRO A 135 -25.71 3.40 14.19
CA PRO A 135 -24.97 2.74 15.27
C PRO A 135 -23.69 2.02 14.79
N ALA A 136 -23.63 1.63 13.53
CA ALA A 136 -22.45 1.10 12.85
C ALA A 136 -22.25 1.86 11.52
N LEU A 137 -21.02 1.91 11.04
CA LEU A 137 -20.70 2.46 9.72
C LEU A 137 -21.41 1.66 8.63
N GLU A 138 -22.22 2.34 7.84
CA GLU A 138 -22.86 1.82 6.64
C GLU A 138 -22.59 2.81 5.50
N THR A 139 -21.74 2.41 4.57
CA THR A 139 -21.40 3.23 3.41
C THR A 139 -22.39 2.99 2.27
N GLN A 140 -22.84 4.07 1.64
CA GLN A 140 -23.68 4.07 0.45
C GLN A 140 -22.88 4.63 -0.72
N GLU A 141 -23.02 4.01 -1.89
CA GLU A 141 -22.45 4.50 -3.14
C GLU A 141 -23.53 5.20 -3.96
N THR A 142 -23.15 6.30 -4.59
CA THR A 142 -23.96 7.00 -5.58
C THR A 142 -23.06 7.52 -6.71
N ASN A 143 -23.67 8.15 -7.71
CA ASN A 143 -22.95 8.69 -8.85
C ASN A 143 -23.66 9.93 -9.41
N PHE A 144 -23.00 10.60 -10.35
CA PHE A 144 -23.54 11.79 -11.01
C PHE A 144 -24.93 11.53 -11.62
N ALA A 145 -25.12 10.42 -12.34
CA ALA A 145 -26.35 10.15 -13.07
C ALA A 145 -27.56 9.93 -12.14
N LEU A 146 -27.35 9.33 -10.95
CA LEU A 146 -28.39 9.12 -9.95
C LEU A 146 -28.74 10.40 -9.18
N GLU A 147 -27.74 11.22 -8.83
CA GLU A 147 -27.97 12.42 -8.01
C GLU A 147 -28.41 13.64 -8.82
N GLN A 148 -28.08 13.68 -10.12
CA GLN A 148 -28.36 14.80 -11.03
C GLN A 148 -28.03 16.16 -10.36
N PRO A 149 -26.78 16.36 -9.92
CA PRO A 149 -26.41 17.52 -9.13
C PRO A 149 -26.62 18.82 -9.90
N LYS A 150 -26.89 19.91 -9.17
CA LYS A 150 -26.82 21.24 -9.77
C LYS A 150 -25.36 21.55 -10.08
N MET A 151 -25.11 22.00 -11.29
CA MET A 151 -23.76 22.32 -11.77
C MET A 151 -23.59 23.83 -11.92
N THR A 152 -22.47 24.35 -11.40
CA THR A 152 -22.02 25.72 -11.69
C THR A 152 -20.61 25.66 -12.25
N THR A 153 -20.41 26.15 -13.46
CA THR A 153 -19.13 26.11 -14.15
C THR A 153 -18.38 27.43 -14.04
N THR A 154 -17.07 27.36 -13.84
CA THR A 154 -16.14 28.50 -13.89
C THR A 154 -15.04 28.19 -14.90
N SER A 155 -14.80 29.09 -15.86
CA SER A 155 -13.69 28.94 -16.81
C SER A 155 -12.36 29.04 -16.08
N LEU A 156 -11.40 28.17 -16.43
CA LEU A 156 -10.01 28.24 -15.99
C LEU A 156 -9.11 28.52 -17.20
N GLU A 157 -7.86 28.89 -16.94
CA GLU A 157 -6.84 28.86 -17.99
C GLU A 157 -6.63 27.40 -18.43
N ASN A 158 -6.73 27.14 -19.73
CA ASN A 158 -6.62 25.80 -20.32
C ASN A 158 -7.57 24.75 -19.69
N GLY A 159 -8.73 25.15 -19.16
CA GLY A 159 -9.61 24.22 -18.47
C GLY A 159 -10.95 24.78 -17.98
N ILE A 160 -11.61 23.99 -17.14
CA ILE A 160 -12.89 24.33 -16.50
C ILE A 160 -12.91 23.81 -15.06
N SER A 161 -13.58 24.51 -14.16
CA SER A 161 -13.98 24.02 -12.84
C SER A 161 -15.49 23.89 -12.78
N VAL A 162 -15.99 22.80 -12.19
CA VAL A 162 -17.42 22.54 -12.01
C VAL A 162 -17.68 22.33 -10.53
N ARG A 163 -18.55 23.17 -9.94
CA ARG A 163 -19.13 22.91 -8.63
C ARG A 163 -20.36 22.05 -8.77
N TYR A 164 -20.37 20.93 -8.06
CA TYR A 164 -21.51 20.04 -7.95
C TYR A 164 -22.19 20.24 -6.60
N GLU A 165 -23.49 20.50 -6.63
CA GLU A 165 -24.34 20.53 -5.44
C GLU A 165 -25.33 19.38 -5.52
N LEU A 166 -25.29 18.47 -4.55
CA LEU A 166 -26.17 17.31 -4.41
C LEU A 166 -27.20 17.63 -3.32
N PRO A 167 -28.36 18.22 -3.65
CA PRO A 167 -29.25 18.79 -2.62
C PRO A 167 -29.86 17.73 -1.71
N ARG A 168 -30.12 16.52 -2.25
CA ARG A 168 -30.63 15.37 -1.49
C ARG A 168 -29.68 14.98 -0.37
N LEU A 169 -28.38 14.97 -0.66
CA LEU A 169 -27.34 14.62 0.30
C LEU A 169 -26.88 15.80 1.15
N LYS A 170 -27.17 17.04 0.73
CA LYS A 170 -26.58 18.28 1.27
C LYS A 170 -25.05 18.26 1.18
N ILE A 171 -24.51 17.65 0.13
CA ILE A 171 -23.07 17.59 -0.17
C ILE A 171 -22.79 18.48 -1.37
N SER A 172 -21.68 19.22 -1.33
CA SER A 172 -21.17 19.93 -2.51
C SER A 172 -19.66 19.94 -2.54
N PHE A 173 -19.07 19.93 -3.73
CA PHE A 173 -17.63 19.94 -3.95
C PHE A 173 -17.33 20.44 -5.37
N ASP A 174 -16.08 20.85 -5.59
CA ASP A 174 -15.59 21.29 -6.89
C ASP A 174 -14.72 20.19 -7.53
N MET A 175 -14.79 20.08 -8.85
CA MET A 175 -13.84 19.30 -9.65
C MET A 175 -13.37 20.14 -10.83
N SER A 176 -12.06 20.23 -11.03
CA SER A 176 -11.45 20.97 -12.13
C SER A 176 -10.71 20.06 -13.10
N PHE A 177 -10.71 20.47 -14.37
CA PHE A 177 -10.12 19.78 -15.51
C PHE A 177 -9.23 20.76 -16.25
N GLN A 178 -7.92 20.55 -16.28
CA GLN A 178 -6.96 21.49 -16.88
C GLN A 178 -5.96 20.75 -17.77
N LEU A 179 -5.69 21.30 -18.95
CA LEU A 179 -4.69 20.77 -19.87
C LEU A 179 -3.29 21.30 -19.51
N LYS A 180 -2.31 20.41 -19.48
CA LYS A 180 -0.89 20.73 -19.25
C LYS A 180 -0.01 19.87 -20.16
N GLY A 181 0.54 20.47 -21.22
CA GLY A 181 1.32 19.73 -22.22
C GLY A 181 0.50 18.62 -22.87
N ASN A 182 0.97 17.38 -22.81
CA ASN A 182 0.25 16.18 -23.25
C ASN A 182 -0.56 15.51 -22.14
N ALA A 183 -0.95 16.24 -21.09
CA ALA A 183 -1.72 15.69 -19.97
C ALA A 183 -3.01 16.47 -19.66
N LEU A 184 -3.95 15.76 -19.04
CA LEU A 184 -5.12 16.32 -18.35
C LEU A 184 -4.90 16.17 -16.83
N GLU A 185 -4.96 17.28 -16.09
CA GLU A 185 -5.01 17.27 -14.62
C GLU A 185 -6.46 17.39 -14.15
N VAL A 186 -6.85 16.48 -13.25
CA VAL A 186 -8.16 16.43 -12.60
C VAL A 186 -7.96 16.65 -11.12
N THR A 187 -8.47 17.75 -10.59
CA THR A 187 -8.30 18.12 -9.18
C THR A 187 -9.64 18.25 -8.48
N VAL A 188 -9.76 17.62 -7.31
CA VAL A 188 -10.86 17.83 -6.36
C VAL A 188 -10.26 18.53 -5.12
N PRO A 189 -10.53 19.83 -4.91
CA PRO A 189 -9.98 20.54 -3.76
C PRO A 189 -10.68 20.13 -2.46
N GLY A 190 -9.93 19.67 -1.45
CA GLY A 190 -10.53 19.19 -0.19
C GLY A 190 -11.23 20.30 0.60
N GLN A 191 -10.79 21.54 0.44
CA GLN A 191 -11.44 22.73 1.02
C GLN A 191 -12.78 23.07 0.37
N SER A 192 -13.02 22.62 -0.87
CA SER A 192 -14.30 22.90 -1.57
C SER A 192 -15.47 22.08 -1.03
N ILE A 193 -15.16 20.97 -0.34
CA ILE A 193 -16.13 20.00 0.15
C ILE A 193 -16.93 20.59 1.31
N GLN A 194 -18.24 20.62 1.16
CA GLN A 194 -19.20 21.00 2.19
C GLN A 194 -20.24 19.90 2.30
N GLU A 195 -20.63 19.58 3.53
CA GLU A 195 -21.58 18.51 3.84
C GLU A 195 -22.53 18.95 4.95
N GLY A 196 -23.72 18.33 4.98
CA GLY A 196 -24.71 18.53 6.05
C GLY A 196 -24.45 17.63 7.27
N GLU A 197 -25.40 17.60 8.19
CA GLU A 197 -25.31 16.78 9.40
C GLU A 197 -25.55 15.29 9.11
N ASP A 198 -26.42 14.97 8.15
CA ASP A 198 -26.99 13.62 7.96
C ASP A 198 -26.21 12.74 6.97
N ASN A 199 -25.41 13.32 6.08
CA ASN A 199 -24.63 12.56 5.09
C ASN A 199 -23.22 13.11 5.02
N TRP A 200 -22.25 12.29 5.39
CA TRP A 200 -20.84 12.63 5.35
C TRP A 200 -20.13 11.97 4.18
N LEU A 201 -19.35 12.76 3.45
CA LEU A 201 -18.58 12.28 2.32
C LEU A 201 -17.42 11.41 2.82
N MET A 202 -17.26 10.24 2.20
CA MET A 202 -16.17 9.30 2.46
C MET A 202 -15.10 9.39 1.37
N SER A 203 -15.50 9.24 0.11
CA SER A 203 -14.59 9.26 -1.02
C SER A 203 -15.27 9.72 -2.31
N VAL A 204 -14.45 10.16 -3.28
CA VAL A 204 -14.87 10.51 -4.64
C VAL A 204 -13.96 9.78 -5.63
N ALA A 205 -14.53 9.06 -6.59
CA ALA A 205 -13.80 8.49 -7.72
C ALA A 205 -14.10 9.31 -8.98
N PRO A 206 -13.21 10.23 -9.39
CA PRO A 206 -13.40 11.01 -10.60
C PRO A 206 -13.13 10.17 -11.85
N LEU A 207 -13.91 10.42 -12.90
CA LEU A 207 -13.81 9.77 -14.21
C LEU A 207 -13.71 8.23 -14.16
N PRO A 208 -14.63 7.52 -13.47
CA PRO A 208 -14.52 6.08 -13.23
C PRO A 208 -14.52 5.22 -14.50
N PHE A 209 -14.92 5.78 -15.63
CA PHE A 209 -15.00 5.13 -16.94
C PHE A 209 -14.11 5.78 -18.01
N PHE A 210 -13.17 6.64 -17.62
CA PHE A 210 -12.34 7.34 -18.59
C PHE A 210 -11.56 6.38 -19.49
N GLY A 211 -11.85 6.43 -20.79
CA GLY A 211 -11.21 5.57 -21.78
C GLY A 211 -11.52 4.09 -21.64
N ALA A 212 -12.57 3.70 -20.90
CA ALA A 212 -12.93 2.30 -20.68
C ALA A 212 -12.97 1.51 -22.00
N ALA A 213 -12.50 0.26 -21.95
CA ALA A 213 -12.31 -0.57 -23.12
C ALA A 213 -13.19 -1.82 -23.07
N SER A 214 -13.79 -2.18 -24.19
CA SER A 214 -14.55 -3.41 -24.37
C SER A 214 -13.62 -4.63 -24.45
N ASP A 215 -14.21 -5.81 -24.52
CA ASP A 215 -13.45 -7.05 -24.73
C ASP A 215 -12.96 -7.26 -26.16
N HIS A 216 -13.49 -6.49 -27.10
CA HIS A 216 -13.08 -6.54 -28.50
C HIS A 216 -11.90 -5.61 -28.80
N ASP A 217 -11.67 -4.64 -27.93
CA ASP A 217 -10.53 -3.76 -28.01
C ASP A 217 -9.22 -4.50 -27.79
N GLN A 218 -8.19 -4.11 -28.55
CA GLN A 218 -6.84 -4.64 -28.37
C GLN A 218 -6.10 -3.76 -27.37
N GLY A 219 -5.65 -4.32 -26.26
CA GLY A 219 -5.03 -3.49 -25.23
C GLY A 219 -4.80 -4.19 -23.90
N TYR A 220 -4.46 -3.38 -22.90
CA TYR A 220 -4.26 -3.83 -21.53
C TYR A 220 -4.41 -2.68 -20.53
N ALA A 221 -4.74 -3.04 -19.29
CA ALA A 221 -4.61 -2.16 -18.13
C ALA A 221 -3.26 -2.33 -17.45
N VAL A 222 -2.73 -1.24 -16.89
CA VAL A 222 -1.53 -1.16 -16.05
C VAL A 222 -1.96 -0.79 -14.64
N TYR A 223 -1.56 -1.56 -13.64
CA TYR A 223 -1.88 -1.27 -12.24
C TYR A 223 -0.79 -1.81 -11.29
N PRO A 224 -0.62 -1.21 -10.10
CA PRO A 224 0.57 -1.41 -9.26
C PRO A 224 0.41 -2.58 -8.29
N ASP A 225 0.07 -3.78 -8.79
CA ASP A 225 0.05 -5.00 -7.97
C ASP A 225 1.49 -5.49 -7.72
N GLY A 226 2.01 -5.23 -6.51
CA GLY A 226 3.39 -5.53 -6.15
C GLY A 226 4.38 -4.67 -6.96
N PRO A 227 5.27 -5.27 -7.78
CA PRO A 227 6.15 -4.51 -8.68
C PRO A 227 5.42 -3.93 -9.90
N GLY A 228 4.14 -4.26 -10.10
CA GLY A 228 3.32 -3.85 -11.24
C GLY A 228 2.80 -5.06 -12.03
N ALA A 229 1.61 -4.88 -12.63
CA ALA A 229 0.95 -5.90 -13.43
C ALA A 229 0.32 -5.30 -14.70
N LEU A 230 0.24 -6.14 -15.74
CA LEU A 230 -0.53 -5.91 -16.95
C LEU A 230 -1.71 -6.88 -17.00
N SER A 231 -2.90 -6.38 -17.31
CA SER A 231 -4.07 -7.22 -17.58
C SER A 231 -4.57 -6.94 -18.98
N TYR A 232 -4.35 -7.92 -19.87
CA TYR A 232 -4.76 -7.84 -21.27
C TYR A 232 -6.27 -8.05 -21.42
N PHE A 233 -6.89 -7.26 -22.28
CA PHE A 233 -8.30 -7.40 -22.61
C PHE A 233 -8.52 -8.71 -23.36
N LYS A 234 -9.64 -9.36 -23.10
CA LYS A 234 -9.92 -10.70 -23.64
C LYS A 234 -11.42 -10.90 -23.71
N THR A 235 -11.87 -11.48 -24.81
CA THR A 235 -13.27 -11.88 -25.00
C THR A 235 -13.71 -13.06 -24.15
N ASN A 236 -12.77 -13.83 -23.60
CA ASN A 236 -13.09 -14.97 -22.74
C ASN A 236 -12.54 -14.75 -21.33
N HIS A 237 -13.43 -14.42 -20.41
CA HIS A 237 -13.14 -14.21 -19.00
C HIS A 237 -14.27 -14.75 -18.12
N PRO A 238 -13.99 -15.11 -16.86
CA PRO A 238 -15.05 -15.41 -15.89
C PRO A 238 -15.74 -14.12 -15.43
N ASN A 239 -16.88 -14.26 -14.75
CA ASN A 239 -17.42 -13.19 -13.92
C ASN A 239 -16.55 -13.04 -12.67
N TYR A 240 -16.14 -11.81 -12.39
CA TYR A 240 -15.32 -11.47 -11.25
C TYR A 240 -16.20 -10.95 -10.12
N LEU A 241 -15.95 -11.44 -8.90
CA LEU A 241 -16.68 -10.99 -7.71
C LEU A 241 -16.11 -9.71 -7.12
N ASN A 242 -14.81 -9.48 -7.28
CA ASN A 242 -14.11 -8.34 -6.71
C ASN A 242 -13.24 -7.67 -7.78
N PRO A 243 -13.14 -6.33 -7.78
CA PRO A 243 -12.14 -5.62 -8.55
C PRO A 243 -10.79 -5.70 -7.85
N TYR A 244 -9.72 -5.25 -8.51
CA TYR A 244 -8.52 -4.84 -7.81
C TYR A 244 -8.77 -3.48 -7.16
N ARG A 245 -8.63 -3.40 -5.84
CA ARG A 245 -8.69 -2.15 -5.07
C ARG A 245 -7.55 -2.16 -4.08
N ALA A 246 -6.59 -1.25 -4.24
CA ALA A 246 -5.44 -1.17 -3.36
C ALA A 246 -5.18 0.26 -2.88
N GLY A 247 -5.08 0.44 -1.57
CA GLY A 247 -4.63 1.69 -0.97
C GLY A 247 -3.19 2.00 -1.37
N VAL A 248 -2.98 3.22 -1.85
CA VAL A 248 -1.65 3.73 -2.17
C VAL A 248 -0.84 3.77 -0.88
N TYR A 249 0.31 3.12 -0.91
CA TYR A 249 1.25 2.99 0.22
C TYR A 249 0.74 2.20 1.43
N GLY A 250 -0.38 1.49 1.30
CA GLY A 250 -0.95 0.67 2.37
C GLY A 250 -2.43 0.90 2.61
N ALA A 251 -3.08 -0.02 3.31
CA ALA A 251 -4.42 0.20 3.82
C ALA A 251 -4.42 1.24 4.96
N ASP A 252 -5.55 1.91 5.19
CA ASP A 252 -5.73 2.85 6.30
C ASP A 252 -5.73 2.19 7.67
N THR A 253 -6.16 0.92 7.70
CA THR A 253 -6.20 0.13 8.91
C THR A 253 -4.93 -0.72 9.04
N ILE A 254 -4.28 -0.61 10.18
CA ILE A 254 -3.18 -1.48 10.55
C ILE A 254 -3.76 -2.86 10.85
N THR A 255 -3.48 -3.82 9.97
CA THR A 255 -3.74 -5.23 10.24
C THR A 255 -2.47 -5.92 10.74
N PHE A 256 -2.65 -6.99 11.51
CA PHE A 256 -1.58 -7.90 11.95
C PHE A 256 -1.71 -9.28 11.30
N ASN A 257 -2.71 -9.48 10.43
CA ASN A 257 -2.83 -10.71 9.67
C ASN A 257 -1.93 -10.62 8.43
N PHE A 258 -0.79 -11.30 8.46
CA PHE A 258 0.16 -11.32 7.34
C PHE A 258 -0.18 -12.37 6.28
N PHE A 259 -1.18 -13.24 6.52
CA PHE A 259 -1.61 -14.27 5.58
C PHE A 259 -2.70 -13.74 4.66
N GLY A 260 -2.48 -13.85 3.34
CA GLY A 260 -3.49 -13.52 2.34
C GLY A 260 -3.72 -12.03 2.12
N ARG A 261 -2.81 -11.15 2.58
CA ARG A 261 -2.88 -9.71 2.25
C ARG A 261 -2.76 -9.49 0.76
N GLU A 262 -3.66 -8.67 0.24
CA GLU A 262 -3.52 -8.03 -1.06
C GLU A 262 -2.24 -7.17 -1.06
N GLN A 263 -1.55 -7.11 -2.20
CA GLN A 263 -0.39 -6.23 -2.30
C GLN A 263 -0.87 -4.78 -2.28
N ASN A 264 -0.14 -3.93 -1.56
CA ASN A 264 -0.41 -2.49 -1.59
C ASN A 264 0.00 -1.93 -2.95
N ALA A 265 -0.67 -0.87 -3.39
CA ALA A 265 -0.19 -0.05 -4.49
C ALA A 265 1.07 0.70 -4.01
N MET A 266 2.24 0.21 -4.44
CA MET A 266 3.53 0.81 -4.03
C MET A 266 3.92 2.02 -4.88
N LEU A 267 3.17 2.26 -5.96
CA LEU A 267 3.29 3.41 -6.84
C LEU A 267 1.87 4.02 -7.02
N PRO A 268 1.72 5.35 -7.00
CA PRO A 268 0.44 6.04 -7.17
C PRO A 268 0.04 6.15 -8.65
N ILE A 269 0.11 5.04 -9.39
CA ILE A 269 -0.07 5.02 -10.84
C ILE A 269 -1.08 3.99 -11.31
N PHE A 270 -1.66 4.25 -12.47
CA PHE A 270 -2.53 3.33 -13.18
C PHE A 270 -2.61 3.71 -14.66
N GLY A 271 -2.99 2.81 -15.56
CA GLY A 271 -3.03 3.17 -16.98
C GLY A 271 -3.82 2.22 -17.84
N LEU A 272 -4.11 2.65 -19.05
CA LEU A 272 -4.87 1.88 -20.03
C LEU A 272 -4.27 2.08 -21.41
N LYS A 273 -4.14 0.99 -22.17
CA LYS A 273 -3.83 1.00 -23.60
C LYS A 273 -5.03 0.47 -24.37
N VAL A 274 -5.44 1.19 -25.42
CA VAL A 274 -6.49 0.81 -26.36
C VAL A 274 -5.99 1.08 -27.78
N GLY A 275 -5.77 0.01 -28.56
CA GLY A 275 -5.14 0.07 -29.88
C GLY A 275 -3.78 0.76 -29.81
N ASP A 276 -3.57 1.77 -30.65
CA ASP A 276 -2.35 2.59 -30.69
C ASP A 276 -2.40 3.82 -29.77
N ASN A 277 -3.27 3.81 -28.75
CA ASN A 277 -3.45 4.92 -27.83
C ASN A 277 -3.32 4.43 -26.40
N SER A 278 -2.75 5.26 -25.53
CA SER A 278 -2.70 4.92 -24.13
C SER A 278 -2.65 6.15 -23.22
N PHE A 279 -2.93 5.95 -21.94
CA PHE A 279 -2.65 6.94 -20.92
C PHE A 279 -2.04 6.32 -19.67
N MET A 280 -1.28 7.13 -18.93
CA MET A 280 -0.82 6.86 -17.56
C MET A 280 -1.42 7.90 -16.62
N GLY A 281 -2.27 7.45 -15.70
CA GLY A 281 -2.76 8.20 -14.55
C GLY A 281 -1.74 8.19 -13.43
N ILE A 282 -1.35 9.37 -12.94
CA ILE A 282 -0.44 9.58 -11.81
C ILE A 282 -1.21 10.40 -10.77
N ILE A 283 -1.32 9.91 -9.53
CA ILE A 283 -1.86 10.72 -8.42
C ILE A 283 -0.73 11.61 -7.94
N THR A 284 -0.77 12.89 -8.32
CA THR A 284 0.33 13.85 -8.08
C THR A 284 0.17 14.62 -6.77
N GLN A 285 -1.01 14.55 -6.14
CA GLN A 285 -1.30 15.14 -4.85
C GLN A 285 -2.42 14.34 -4.17
N GLY A 286 -2.33 14.13 -2.85
CA GLY A 286 -3.29 13.37 -2.08
C GLY A 286 -3.09 11.85 -2.19
N GLU A 287 -1.93 11.43 -2.69
CA GLU A 287 -1.57 10.02 -2.89
C GLU A 287 -1.58 9.20 -1.59
N TYR A 288 -1.40 9.85 -0.44
CA TYR A 288 -1.47 9.16 0.85
C TYR A 288 -2.89 8.71 1.21
N ASP A 289 -3.92 9.35 0.68
CA ASP A 289 -5.32 9.12 1.00
C ASP A 289 -6.09 8.76 -0.28
N ALA A 290 -5.56 7.80 -1.05
CA ALA A 290 -6.15 7.35 -2.29
C ALA A 290 -6.05 5.83 -2.48
N ASN A 291 -6.97 5.27 -3.28
CA ASN A 291 -6.94 3.88 -3.73
C ASN A 291 -6.87 3.80 -5.24
N ILE A 292 -6.10 2.85 -5.76
CA ILE A 292 -6.11 2.48 -7.18
C ILE A 292 -7.19 1.43 -7.42
N LEU A 293 -8.02 1.66 -8.43
CA LEU A 293 -9.10 0.77 -8.84
C LEU A 293 -8.82 0.21 -10.23
N TYR A 294 -8.84 -1.12 -10.36
CA TYR A 294 -8.91 -1.79 -11.65
C TYR A 294 -10.06 -2.80 -11.65
N SER A 295 -11.02 -2.56 -12.54
CA SER A 295 -12.18 -3.39 -12.78
C SER A 295 -12.03 -4.05 -14.15
N PRO A 296 -11.63 -5.33 -14.24
CA PRO A 296 -11.59 -6.02 -15.52
C PRO A 296 -13.01 -6.23 -16.06
N SER A 297 -13.12 -6.44 -17.36
CA SER A 297 -14.37 -6.94 -17.95
C SER A 297 -14.86 -8.20 -17.24
N GLY A 298 -16.18 -8.32 -17.04
CA GLY A 298 -16.82 -9.35 -16.22
C GLY A 298 -16.90 -9.01 -14.73
N TYR A 299 -16.36 -7.87 -14.29
CA TYR A 299 -16.70 -7.28 -13.01
C TYR A 299 -17.87 -6.31 -13.18
N LEU A 300 -19.07 -6.76 -12.83
CA LEU A 300 -20.37 -6.07 -12.91
C LEU A 300 -20.84 -5.72 -14.33
N ILE A 301 -19.94 -5.35 -15.23
CA ILE A 301 -20.17 -5.04 -16.64
C ILE A 301 -18.98 -5.51 -17.49
N ASN A 302 -19.20 -5.67 -18.80
CA ASN A 302 -18.18 -6.13 -19.73
C ASN A 302 -17.30 -4.98 -20.27
N LEU A 303 -16.72 -4.20 -19.36
CA LEU A 303 -15.76 -3.13 -19.66
C LEU A 303 -14.55 -3.20 -18.73
N ASN A 304 -13.37 -3.10 -19.31
CA ASN A 304 -12.10 -2.90 -18.61
C ASN A 304 -11.96 -1.42 -18.23
N ARG A 305 -11.88 -1.17 -16.92
CA ARG A 305 -11.89 0.19 -16.36
C ARG A 305 -10.79 0.33 -15.33
N VAL A 306 -10.12 1.47 -15.34
CA VAL A 306 -9.06 1.79 -14.38
C VAL A 306 -9.21 3.25 -13.94
N SER A 307 -9.12 3.49 -12.64
CA SER A 307 -9.31 4.82 -12.05
C SER A 307 -8.69 4.89 -10.65
N SER A 308 -8.90 6.02 -9.97
CA SER A 308 -8.56 6.19 -8.57
C SER A 308 -9.79 6.61 -7.76
N GLU A 309 -9.83 6.17 -6.52
CA GLU A 309 -10.74 6.67 -5.49
C GLU A 309 -9.96 7.59 -4.55
N LEU A 310 -10.45 8.80 -4.36
CA LEU A 310 -9.85 9.84 -3.53
C LEU A 310 -10.57 9.85 -2.18
N VAL A 311 -9.85 9.56 -1.09
CA VAL A 311 -10.41 9.38 0.25
C VAL A 311 -10.36 10.71 0.99
N TYR A 312 -11.52 11.17 1.44
CA TYR A 312 -11.65 12.40 2.24
C TYR A 312 -12.07 12.14 3.68
N ARG A 313 -12.47 10.91 4.01
CA ARG A 313 -12.79 10.51 5.37
C ARG A 313 -12.56 9.02 5.55
N ARG A 314 -11.91 8.67 6.65
CA ARG A 314 -11.53 7.30 6.97
C ARG A 314 -12.48 6.71 8.01
N GLU A 315 -12.42 5.40 8.14
CA GLU A 315 -13.13 4.66 9.18
C GLU A 315 -12.21 4.32 10.36
N TYR A 316 -12.78 4.16 11.54
CA TYR A 316 -12.08 3.68 12.72
C TYR A 316 -12.95 2.77 13.59
N GLU A 317 -12.32 1.95 14.43
CA GLU A 317 -13.03 1.06 15.37
C GLU A 317 -13.38 1.79 16.67
N ALA A 318 -14.64 2.09 16.89
CA ALA A 318 -15.18 2.62 18.13
C ALA A 318 -15.67 1.52 19.08
N VAL A 319 -15.60 1.76 20.39
CA VAL A 319 -16.15 0.86 21.41
C VAL A 319 -17.63 1.13 21.62
N LYS A 320 -18.47 0.11 21.44
CA LYS A 320 -19.89 0.13 21.80
C LYS A 320 -20.08 0.08 23.31
N LYS A 321 -21.27 0.46 23.78
CA LYS A 321 -21.64 0.42 25.21
C LYS A 321 -21.55 -0.98 25.84
N ASP A 322 -21.70 -2.03 25.04
CA ASP A 322 -21.58 -3.43 25.46
C ASP A 322 -20.14 -3.96 25.46
N GLY A 323 -19.16 -3.12 25.09
CA GLY A 323 -17.74 -3.45 25.01
C GLY A 323 -17.29 -4.03 23.67
N ASN A 324 -18.20 -4.26 22.71
CA ASN A 324 -17.84 -4.74 21.38
C ASN A 324 -17.31 -3.60 20.49
N LEU A 325 -16.49 -3.92 19.50
CA LEU A 325 -16.00 -2.94 18.52
C LEU A 325 -17.00 -2.75 17.38
N THR A 326 -17.05 -1.54 16.84
CA THR A 326 -17.85 -1.17 15.66
C THR A 326 -17.10 -0.19 14.82
N LYS A 327 -17.26 -0.25 13.51
CA LYS A 327 -16.70 0.78 12.63
C LYS A 327 -17.54 2.04 12.70
N LYS A 328 -16.88 3.20 12.64
CA LYS A 328 -17.47 4.54 12.56
C LYS A 328 -16.65 5.40 11.60
N PRO A 329 -17.26 6.37 10.92
CA PRO A 329 -16.50 7.36 10.18
C PRO A 329 -15.77 8.30 11.16
N GLU A 330 -14.55 8.68 10.83
CA GLU A 330 -13.87 9.77 11.54
C GLU A 330 -14.68 11.05 11.48
N LYS A 331 -14.53 11.92 12.47
CA LYS A 331 -15.30 13.17 12.57
C LYS A 331 -14.80 14.25 11.62
N ASP A 332 -13.50 14.33 11.41
CA ASP A 332 -12.90 15.40 10.63
C ASP A 332 -12.68 14.97 9.18
N LEU A 333 -13.00 15.87 8.25
CA LEU A 333 -12.70 15.69 6.84
C LEU A 333 -11.21 15.94 6.58
N ILE A 334 -10.61 15.15 5.71
CA ILE A 334 -9.32 15.44 5.07
C ILE A 334 -9.57 16.63 4.14
N ARG A 335 -8.76 17.69 4.29
CA ARG A 335 -8.95 18.98 3.60
C ARG A 335 -7.89 19.25 2.54
N GLU A 336 -6.98 18.30 2.37
CA GLU A 336 -5.95 18.26 1.37
C GLU A 336 -6.55 18.05 -0.03
N ASP A 337 -6.02 18.74 -1.04
CA ASP A 337 -6.45 18.56 -2.42
C ASP A 337 -5.94 17.23 -2.96
N HIS A 338 -6.74 16.62 -3.84
CA HIS A 338 -6.34 15.43 -4.57
C HIS A 338 -6.29 15.74 -6.06
N THR A 339 -5.18 15.38 -6.71
CA THR A 339 -4.96 15.64 -8.14
C THR A 339 -4.50 14.37 -8.85
N ILE A 340 -5.17 14.03 -9.95
CA ILE A 340 -4.78 12.95 -10.87
C ILE A 340 -4.37 13.58 -12.20
N ARG A 341 -3.17 13.25 -12.67
CA ARG A 341 -2.66 13.63 -13.98
C ARG A 341 -2.73 12.45 -14.94
N TYR A 342 -3.49 12.58 -16.02
CA TYR A 342 -3.55 11.62 -17.13
C TYR A 342 -2.61 12.07 -18.24
N VAL A 343 -1.49 11.37 -18.42
CA VAL A 343 -0.51 11.63 -19.49
C VAL A 343 -0.83 10.74 -20.69
N PHE A 344 -1.01 11.33 -21.88
CA PHE A 344 -1.44 10.61 -23.08
C PHE A 344 -0.28 10.28 -24.02
N PHE A 345 -0.36 9.10 -24.65
CA PHE A 345 0.59 8.57 -25.61
C PHE A 345 -0.13 7.98 -26.82
N SER A 346 0.55 8.00 -27.97
CA SER A 346 0.01 7.49 -29.22
C SER A 346 1.08 6.80 -30.09
N GLY A 347 0.64 5.93 -30.99
CA GLY A 347 1.50 5.17 -31.90
C GLY A 347 2.50 4.28 -31.16
N LYS A 348 3.79 4.42 -31.50
CA LYS A 348 4.88 3.61 -30.93
C LYS A 348 5.15 3.90 -29.46
N GLU A 349 4.70 5.04 -28.95
CA GLU A 349 4.87 5.44 -27.55
C GLU A 349 3.71 4.96 -26.67
N ALA A 350 2.65 4.38 -27.26
CA ALA A 350 1.46 3.95 -26.53
C ALA A 350 1.65 2.63 -25.75
N ASP A 351 2.88 2.30 -25.32
CA ASP A 351 3.20 1.07 -24.58
C ASP A 351 3.46 1.35 -23.08
N TYR A 352 3.56 0.29 -22.28
CA TYR A 352 3.72 0.41 -20.83
C TYR A 352 5.12 0.91 -20.42
N SER A 353 6.13 0.75 -21.29
CA SER A 353 7.50 1.19 -21.05
C SER A 353 7.60 2.72 -21.12
N HIS A 354 6.88 3.33 -22.05
CA HIS A 354 6.74 4.79 -22.15
C HIS A 354 5.90 5.34 -21.00
N MET A 355 4.84 4.64 -20.57
CA MET A 355 4.12 5.02 -19.36
C MET A 355 5.01 5.00 -18.11
N ALA A 356 5.84 3.95 -17.95
CA ALA A 356 6.81 3.86 -16.86
C ALA A 356 7.88 4.95 -16.94
N THR A 357 8.27 5.33 -18.17
CA THR A 357 9.20 6.44 -18.42
C THR A 357 8.61 7.78 -17.98
N ALA A 358 7.35 8.08 -18.32
CA ALA A 358 6.70 9.32 -17.91
C ALA A 358 6.58 9.43 -16.38
N TYR A 359 6.28 8.34 -15.69
CA TYR A 359 6.28 8.34 -14.23
C TYR A 359 7.69 8.47 -13.64
N ARG A 360 8.71 7.86 -14.25
CA ARG A 360 10.12 8.09 -13.88
C ARG A 360 10.51 9.56 -14.05
N GLU A 361 10.12 10.20 -15.14
CA GLU A 361 10.38 11.62 -15.40
C GLU A 361 9.69 12.51 -14.36
N TYR A 362 8.43 12.22 -14.01
CA TYR A 362 7.75 12.87 -12.90
C TYR A 362 8.55 12.76 -11.58
N LEU A 363 9.06 11.56 -11.25
CA LEU A 363 9.87 11.36 -10.06
C LEU A 363 11.17 12.19 -10.08
N LEU A 364 11.85 12.26 -11.23
CA LEU A 364 13.12 12.98 -11.37
C LEU A 364 12.93 14.50 -11.36
N ASP A 365 11.99 14.99 -12.16
CA ASP A 365 11.87 16.41 -12.50
C ASP A 365 10.98 17.17 -11.50
N GLU A 366 9.94 16.52 -10.96
CA GLU A 366 8.99 17.16 -10.04
C GLU A 366 9.18 16.71 -8.58
N GLN A 367 9.49 15.42 -8.35
CA GLN A 367 9.70 14.90 -6.98
C GLN A 367 11.17 14.96 -6.51
N GLY A 368 12.09 15.39 -7.38
CA GLY A 368 13.51 15.57 -7.02
C GLY A 368 14.25 14.28 -6.71
N VAL A 369 13.78 13.13 -7.22
CA VAL A 369 14.47 11.85 -7.07
C VAL A 369 15.81 11.91 -7.80
N VAL A 370 16.89 11.50 -7.12
CA VAL A 370 18.24 11.53 -7.68
C VAL A 370 18.75 10.11 -7.93
N PRO A 371 19.14 9.77 -9.17
CA PRO A 371 19.76 8.48 -9.49
C PRO A 371 21.00 8.21 -8.63
N LYS A 372 21.08 7.03 -8.01
CA LYS A 372 22.19 6.64 -7.12
C LYS A 372 23.31 5.87 -7.82
N VAL A 373 23.01 5.25 -8.95
CA VAL A 373 23.97 4.55 -9.81
C VAL A 373 24.02 5.30 -11.12
N LYS A 374 25.18 5.81 -11.50
CA LYS A 374 25.33 6.52 -12.77
C LYS A 374 25.44 5.54 -13.92
N LYS A 375 25.07 5.99 -15.12
CA LYS A 375 25.27 5.20 -16.35
C LYS A 375 26.76 4.82 -16.48
N GLY A 376 27.02 3.53 -16.64
CA GLY A 376 28.38 2.97 -16.72
C GLY A 376 29.01 2.56 -15.38
N GLU A 377 28.38 2.87 -14.24
CA GLU A 377 28.78 2.31 -12.95
C GLU A 377 28.20 0.90 -12.77
N ALA A 378 28.97 0.00 -12.15
CA ALA A 378 28.50 -1.35 -11.85
C ALA A 378 27.39 -1.29 -10.78
N VAL A 379 26.26 -1.95 -11.05
CA VAL A 379 25.21 -2.17 -10.05
C VAL A 379 25.77 -3.13 -8.98
N PRO A 380 25.81 -2.73 -7.69
CA PRO A 380 26.34 -3.60 -6.64
C PRO A 380 25.52 -4.87 -6.50
N PHE A 381 26.19 -6.00 -6.32
CA PHE A 381 25.54 -7.26 -5.99
C PHE A 381 24.97 -7.19 -4.56
N GLY A 382 23.66 -7.28 -4.44
CA GLY A 382 22.97 -7.30 -3.15
C GLY A 382 23.17 -8.63 -2.42
N LEU A 383 23.72 -8.60 -1.21
CA LEU A 383 24.02 -9.79 -0.40
C LEU A 383 23.43 -9.67 1.01
N ASP A 384 22.35 -10.41 1.30
CA ASP A 384 21.81 -10.55 2.65
C ASP A 384 22.50 -11.71 3.38
N LEU A 385 23.08 -11.45 4.56
CA LEU A 385 23.73 -12.45 5.40
C LEU A 385 22.98 -12.60 6.72
N LEU A 386 22.43 -13.79 6.96
CA LEU A 386 21.83 -14.13 8.25
C LEU A 386 22.93 -14.47 9.24
N MET A 387 23.15 -13.59 10.22
CA MET A 387 24.25 -13.70 11.17
C MET A 387 23.89 -14.56 12.37
N GLY A 388 22.71 -14.34 12.95
CA GLY A 388 22.21 -15.14 14.06
C GLY A 388 20.76 -14.85 14.40
N ILE A 389 20.16 -15.76 15.17
CA ILE A 389 18.79 -15.67 15.64
C ILE A 389 18.74 -16.06 17.12
N LYS A 390 17.76 -15.51 17.84
CA LYS A 390 17.52 -15.85 19.24
C LYS A 390 16.39 -16.89 19.31
N LYS A 391 16.63 -17.94 20.07
CA LYS A 391 15.64 -18.97 20.36
C LYS A 391 15.20 -18.82 21.81
N ASP A 392 13.91 -18.57 22.00
CA ASP A 392 13.31 -18.42 23.32
C ASP A 392 13.48 -19.68 24.16
N GLN A 393 13.85 -19.50 25.43
CA GLN A 393 13.90 -20.57 26.42
C GLN A 393 13.28 -20.10 27.73
N ILE A 394 12.93 -21.06 28.60
CA ILE A 394 12.20 -20.78 29.86
C ILE A 394 12.98 -19.84 30.80
N LEU A 395 14.32 -19.83 30.74
CA LEU A 395 15.16 -19.08 31.68
C LEU A 395 16.03 -18.02 31.00
N ILE A 396 16.83 -18.43 30.01
CA ILE A 396 17.76 -17.56 29.31
C ILE A 396 17.73 -17.94 27.86
N ASP A 397 17.38 -16.98 27.01
CA ASP A 397 17.30 -17.21 25.58
C ASP A 397 18.66 -17.59 24.99
N HIS A 398 18.60 -18.46 24.00
CA HIS A 398 19.79 -19.01 23.38
C HIS A 398 20.02 -18.37 22.00
N PHE A 399 21.05 -17.53 21.92
CA PHE A 399 21.52 -17.02 20.62
C PHE A 399 22.19 -18.15 19.83
N ILE A 400 21.60 -18.46 18.68
CA ILE A 400 22.10 -19.40 17.67
C ILE A 400 22.88 -18.59 16.64
N GLN A 401 24.19 -18.83 16.60
CA GLN A 401 25.09 -18.27 15.60
C GLN A 401 24.93 -19.02 14.27
N ASN A 402 24.86 -18.28 13.17
CA ASN A 402 24.85 -18.81 11.82
C ASN A 402 26.10 -18.37 11.04
N THR A 403 26.26 -17.06 10.82
CA THR A 403 27.42 -16.48 10.09
C THR A 403 28.13 -15.49 10.99
N THR A 404 29.42 -15.68 11.28
CA THR A 404 30.26 -14.72 12.00
C THR A 404 30.71 -13.57 11.11
N PHE A 405 31.25 -12.50 11.71
CA PHE A 405 31.82 -11.40 10.92
C PHE A 405 33.04 -11.85 10.08
N SER A 406 33.81 -12.84 10.54
CA SER A 406 34.93 -13.41 9.77
C SER A 406 34.43 -14.19 8.57
N GLU A 407 33.45 -15.08 8.76
CA GLU A 407 32.88 -15.88 7.66
C GLU A 407 32.19 -14.98 6.63
N ALA A 408 31.55 -13.89 7.06
CA ALA A 408 31.01 -12.88 6.15
C ALA A 408 32.09 -12.24 5.27
N GLN A 409 33.29 -12.01 5.81
CA GLN A 409 34.45 -11.55 5.03
C GLN A 409 34.86 -12.61 4.01
N ASP A 410 35.04 -13.85 4.45
CA ASP A 410 35.46 -14.98 3.61
C ASP A 410 34.49 -15.19 2.44
N MET A 411 33.18 -15.07 2.68
CA MET A 411 32.14 -15.14 1.64
C MET A 411 32.27 -14.01 0.61
N MET A 412 32.52 -12.77 1.07
CA MET A 412 32.72 -11.63 0.16
C MET A 412 34.04 -11.74 -0.62
N GLU A 413 35.08 -12.34 -0.03
CA GLU A 413 36.34 -12.65 -0.70
C GLU A 413 36.15 -13.71 -1.80
N ASP A 414 35.46 -14.81 -1.50
CA ASP A 414 35.16 -15.86 -2.50
C ASP A 414 34.31 -15.30 -3.67
N LEU A 415 33.29 -14.50 -3.38
CA LEU A 415 32.51 -13.82 -4.42
C LEU A 415 33.38 -12.89 -5.29
N SER A 416 34.30 -12.15 -4.67
CA SER A 416 35.24 -11.29 -5.40
C SER A 416 36.15 -12.10 -6.33
N GLN A 417 36.70 -13.22 -5.84
CA GLN A 417 37.54 -14.14 -6.62
C GLN A 417 36.79 -14.75 -7.81
N ARG A 418 35.47 -14.90 -7.70
CA ARG A 418 34.57 -15.38 -8.76
C ARG A 418 34.09 -14.28 -9.72
N GLY A 419 34.60 -13.05 -9.58
CA GLY A 419 34.35 -11.95 -10.51
C GLY A 419 33.26 -10.97 -10.08
N VAL A 420 32.74 -11.05 -8.85
CA VAL A 420 31.85 -10.01 -8.32
C VAL A 420 32.67 -8.77 -7.96
N GLN A 421 32.52 -7.71 -8.75
CA GLN A 421 33.34 -6.49 -8.65
C GLN A 421 32.82 -5.46 -7.63
N SER A 422 31.54 -5.52 -7.27
CA SER A 422 30.92 -4.62 -6.30
C SER A 422 29.87 -5.36 -5.50
N ILE A 423 29.91 -5.22 -4.17
CA ILE A 423 28.98 -5.87 -3.24
C ILE A 423 28.31 -4.82 -2.36
N SER A 424 27.00 -4.99 -2.16
CA SER A 424 26.22 -4.32 -1.13
C SER A 424 25.72 -5.37 -0.13
N ALA A 425 26.49 -5.60 0.91
CA ALA A 425 26.20 -6.58 1.95
C ALA A 425 25.30 -5.98 3.04
N ASN A 426 24.35 -6.76 3.53
CA ASN A 426 23.43 -6.40 4.60
C ASN A 426 23.40 -7.52 5.66
N LEU A 427 23.74 -7.16 6.91
CA LEU A 427 23.88 -8.12 7.99
C LEU A 427 22.60 -8.20 8.82
N LEU A 428 21.87 -9.30 8.71
CA LEU A 428 20.63 -9.58 9.43
C LEU A 428 20.95 -10.23 10.79
N GLY A 429 20.42 -9.70 11.89
CA GLY A 429 20.63 -10.29 13.23
C GLY A 429 22.06 -10.15 13.77
N TRP A 430 22.71 -9.04 13.47
CA TRP A 430 24.10 -8.74 13.81
C TRP A 430 24.34 -8.39 15.30
N THR A 431 23.28 -8.06 16.04
CA THR A 431 23.34 -7.75 17.48
C THR A 431 23.15 -9.01 18.35
N GLY A 432 23.29 -8.87 19.66
CA GLY A 432 23.02 -9.95 20.62
C GLY A 432 21.56 -10.39 20.66
N GLU A 433 20.64 -9.58 20.13
CA GLU A 433 19.21 -9.91 20.08
C GLU A 433 18.87 -10.85 18.91
N GLY A 434 19.70 -10.89 17.87
CA GLY A 434 19.47 -11.73 16.70
C GLY A 434 18.39 -11.21 15.75
N TYR A 435 18.18 -11.93 14.66
CA TYR A 435 17.20 -11.57 13.62
C TYR A 435 15.76 -11.67 14.15
N MET A 436 14.87 -10.77 13.71
CA MET A 436 13.47 -10.62 14.17
C MET A 436 13.26 -10.08 15.59
N SER A 437 14.33 -9.77 16.33
CA SER A 437 14.24 -9.11 17.64
C SER A 437 14.61 -7.62 17.51
N TYR A 438 13.58 -6.82 17.28
CA TYR A 438 13.69 -5.38 17.02
C TYR A 438 12.91 -4.53 18.04
N PRO A 439 13.30 -3.27 18.28
CA PRO A 439 14.56 -2.66 17.85
C PRO A 439 15.78 -3.32 18.49
N SER A 440 16.82 -3.59 17.69
CA SER A 440 17.92 -4.47 18.10
C SER A 440 19.09 -3.73 18.79
N GLY A 441 19.09 -2.40 18.71
CA GLY A 441 20.07 -1.52 19.32
C GLY A 441 21.33 -1.33 18.47
N TYR A 442 22.49 -1.16 19.11
CA TYR A 442 23.74 -0.81 18.40
C TYR A 442 24.95 -1.71 18.71
N LYS A 443 24.78 -2.73 19.56
CA LYS A 443 25.91 -3.52 20.09
C LYS A 443 26.13 -4.78 19.25
N PRO A 444 27.26 -4.92 18.54
CA PRO A 444 27.59 -6.15 17.82
C PRO A 444 27.64 -7.34 18.77
N SER A 445 27.05 -8.47 18.36
CA SER A 445 27.07 -9.69 19.17
C SER A 445 28.50 -10.17 19.42
N ARG A 446 28.84 -10.44 20.69
CA ARG A 446 30.13 -11.04 21.06
C ARG A 446 30.33 -12.41 20.43
N LYS A 447 29.24 -13.18 20.25
CA LYS A 447 29.29 -14.52 19.65
C LYS A 447 29.71 -14.45 18.17
N LEU A 448 29.38 -13.36 17.47
CA LEU A 448 29.73 -13.16 16.06
C LEU A 448 31.16 -12.58 15.85
N GLY A 449 31.89 -12.29 16.93
CA GLY A 449 33.21 -11.63 16.91
C GLY A 449 33.22 -10.21 17.53
N GLY A 450 32.06 -9.70 17.95
CA GLY A 450 31.93 -8.42 18.66
C GLY A 450 32.37 -7.21 17.83
N THR A 451 32.60 -6.08 18.50
CA THR A 451 32.99 -4.81 17.86
C THR A 451 34.29 -4.92 17.06
N SER A 452 35.26 -5.70 17.53
CA SER A 452 36.52 -5.90 16.81
C SER A 452 36.33 -6.71 15.52
N GLY A 453 35.52 -7.77 15.55
CA GLY A 453 35.20 -8.54 14.34
C GLY A 453 34.48 -7.71 13.30
N LEU A 454 33.47 -6.92 13.71
CA LEU A 454 32.76 -6.03 12.81
C LEU A 454 33.66 -4.92 12.25
N ALA A 455 34.58 -4.37 13.06
CA ALA A 455 35.54 -3.37 12.60
C ALA A 455 36.44 -3.92 11.49
N LYS A 456 36.97 -5.14 11.63
CA LYS A 456 37.76 -5.81 10.59
C LYS A 456 36.96 -6.00 9.30
N LEU A 457 35.72 -6.48 9.40
CA LEU A 457 34.82 -6.66 8.27
C LEU A 457 34.54 -5.33 7.55
N SER A 458 34.32 -4.27 8.32
CA SER A 458 34.10 -2.91 7.82
C SER A 458 35.34 -2.37 7.09
N GLU A 459 36.54 -2.54 7.66
CA GLU A 459 37.80 -2.16 7.04
C GLU A 459 38.05 -2.90 5.73
N TYR A 460 37.79 -4.23 5.71
CA TYR A 460 37.83 -5.03 4.49
C TYR A 460 36.87 -4.48 3.43
N ALA A 461 35.59 -4.28 3.78
CA ALA A 461 34.59 -3.75 2.85
C ALA A 461 35.02 -2.39 2.26
N LYS A 462 35.52 -1.48 3.09
CA LYS A 462 36.07 -0.19 2.64
C LYS A 462 37.24 -0.36 1.67
N SER A 463 38.18 -1.27 1.97
CA SER A 463 39.35 -1.52 1.10
C SER A 463 38.98 -2.03 -0.29
N LYS A 464 37.80 -2.67 -0.43
CA LYS A 464 37.24 -3.18 -1.69
C LYS A 464 36.22 -2.25 -2.32
N ASN A 465 35.94 -1.09 -1.71
CA ASN A 465 34.84 -0.21 -2.09
C ASN A 465 33.47 -0.92 -2.09
N TYR A 466 33.29 -1.88 -1.18
CA TYR A 466 32.01 -2.55 -0.93
C TYR A 466 31.19 -1.77 0.09
N GLN A 467 29.87 -1.96 0.02
CA GLN A 467 28.93 -1.36 0.95
C GLN A 467 28.56 -2.40 2.00
N LEU A 468 28.58 -1.99 3.27
CA LEU A 468 28.24 -2.82 4.41
C LEU A 468 27.15 -2.15 5.23
N PHE A 469 25.96 -2.74 5.22
CA PHE A 469 24.79 -2.30 5.97
C PHE A 469 24.52 -3.25 7.13
N LEU A 470 23.98 -2.70 8.22
CA LEU A 470 23.41 -3.49 9.31
C LEU A 470 21.91 -3.31 9.31
N GLN A 471 21.15 -4.38 9.52
CA GLN A 471 19.69 -4.30 9.52
C GLN A 471 19.14 -4.02 10.93
N ASP A 472 18.10 -3.19 11.02
CA ASP A 472 17.25 -3.04 12.20
C ASP A 472 15.80 -2.72 11.79
N ASN A 473 14.86 -2.72 12.73
CA ASN A 473 13.48 -2.30 12.51
C ASN A 473 13.00 -1.40 13.65
N TYR A 474 12.31 -0.32 13.29
CA TYR A 474 11.74 0.67 14.21
C TYR A 474 10.26 0.95 13.89
N VAL A 475 9.62 0.10 13.09
CA VAL A 475 8.19 0.20 12.75
C VAL A 475 7.36 -0.76 13.59
N GLU A 476 7.86 -1.96 13.84
CA GLU A 476 7.17 -2.98 14.64
C GLU A 476 8.11 -3.59 15.68
N ALA A 477 7.54 -4.02 16.80
CA ALA A 477 8.27 -4.69 17.87
C ALA A 477 7.42 -5.76 18.56
N TRP A 478 8.06 -6.88 18.87
CA TRP A 478 7.50 -7.93 19.71
C TRP A 478 7.65 -7.56 21.17
N LYS A 479 6.62 -7.85 21.95
CA LYS A 479 6.62 -7.74 23.40
C LYS A 479 7.76 -8.57 23.99
N GLY A 480 8.40 -8.01 25.00
CA GLY A 480 9.58 -8.62 25.61
C GLY A 480 10.89 -8.21 24.95
N ASN A 481 10.87 -7.61 23.75
CA ASN A 481 12.06 -6.92 23.23
C ASN A 481 12.31 -5.62 23.99
N ASP A 482 13.58 -5.32 24.23
CA ASP A 482 14.01 -4.07 24.80
C ASP A 482 13.89 -2.90 23.80
N GLY A 483 14.00 -1.67 24.28
CA GLY A 483 14.08 -0.47 23.44
C GLY A 483 12.76 0.23 23.16
N PHE A 484 11.63 -0.32 23.60
CA PHE A 484 10.32 0.36 23.52
C PHE A 484 9.42 0.02 24.72
N SER A 485 8.45 0.88 24.97
CA SER A 485 7.33 0.64 25.86
C SER A 485 6.08 0.30 25.08
N SER A 486 5.47 -0.86 25.37
CA SER A 486 4.18 -1.29 24.78
C SER A 486 2.97 -0.40 25.14
N ARG A 487 3.20 0.68 25.90
CA ARG A 487 2.16 1.65 26.31
C ARG A 487 2.47 3.06 25.83
N LYS A 488 3.74 3.47 25.86
CA LYS A 488 4.13 4.86 25.59
C LYS A 488 4.71 5.08 24.21
N ASP A 489 5.35 4.07 23.64
CA ASP A 489 6.17 4.21 22.42
C ASP A 489 5.51 3.55 21.20
N VAL A 490 4.21 3.28 21.31
CA VAL A 490 3.40 2.54 20.34
C VAL A 490 2.37 3.43 19.68
N VAL A 491 1.94 2.98 18.50
CA VAL A 491 0.88 3.62 17.73
C VAL A 491 -0.45 3.52 18.46
N VAL A 492 -1.22 4.59 18.37
CA VAL A 492 -2.55 4.69 18.93
C VAL A 492 -3.56 4.92 17.81
N GLY A 493 -4.64 4.15 17.79
CA GLY A 493 -5.72 4.30 16.81
C GLY A 493 -6.63 5.50 17.13
N ALA A 494 -7.54 5.85 16.22
CA ALA A 494 -8.45 7.00 16.42
C ALA A 494 -9.39 6.86 17.63
N ASN A 495 -9.54 5.64 18.16
CA ASN A 495 -10.24 5.35 19.41
C ASN A 495 -9.37 5.56 20.67
N HIS A 496 -8.16 6.06 20.50
CA HIS A 496 -7.14 6.24 21.54
C HIS A 496 -6.66 4.94 22.21
N PHE A 497 -6.85 3.79 21.56
CA PHE A 497 -6.30 2.51 22.02
C PHE A 497 -4.99 2.17 21.32
N VAL A 498 -4.13 1.45 22.04
CA VAL A 498 -2.90 0.90 21.50
C VAL A 498 -3.21 -0.06 20.36
N VAL A 499 -2.58 0.15 19.21
CA VAL A 499 -2.68 -0.75 18.07
C VAL A 499 -1.75 -1.94 18.27
N THR A 500 -2.33 -3.12 18.43
CA THR A 500 -1.61 -4.38 18.65
C THR A 500 -2.38 -5.56 18.09
N ASP A 501 -1.70 -6.69 17.90
CA ASP A 501 -2.34 -7.91 17.46
C ASP A 501 -3.30 -8.46 18.54
N ARG A 502 -4.09 -9.47 18.16
CA ARG A 502 -5.12 -10.07 19.03
C ARG A 502 -4.57 -10.67 20.33
N TYR A 503 -3.27 -10.95 20.40
CA TYR A 503 -2.60 -11.50 21.58
C TYR A 503 -1.84 -10.46 22.40
N SER A 504 -1.80 -9.20 21.94
CA SER A 504 -1.02 -8.13 22.57
C SER A 504 0.47 -8.45 22.67
N GLU A 505 1.01 -9.06 21.62
CA GLU A 505 2.39 -9.50 21.49
C GLU A 505 3.14 -8.70 20.41
N LEU A 506 2.48 -8.25 19.33
CA LEU A 506 3.11 -7.43 18.28
C LEU A 506 2.52 -6.02 18.30
N PHE A 507 3.40 -5.02 18.29
CA PHE A 507 3.05 -3.61 18.36
C PHE A 507 3.66 -2.85 17.20
N TYR A 508 2.93 -1.89 16.64
CA TYR A 508 3.53 -0.85 15.80
C TYR A 508 4.06 0.27 16.69
N LEU A 509 5.21 0.82 16.34
CA LEU A 509 5.90 1.84 17.11
C LEU A 509 5.57 3.24 16.59
N ASN A 510 5.47 4.19 17.52
CA ASN A 510 5.28 5.60 17.17
C ASN A 510 6.58 6.15 16.55
N ALA A 511 6.51 6.61 15.30
CA ALA A 511 7.69 7.00 14.52
C ALA A 511 8.50 8.11 15.18
N GLY A 512 7.83 9.16 15.66
CA GLY A 512 8.47 10.32 16.27
C GLY A 512 9.24 9.96 17.54
N LYS A 513 8.64 9.12 18.41
CA LYS A 513 9.30 8.59 19.61
C LYS A 513 10.49 7.70 19.27
N GLN A 514 10.35 6.82 18.27
CA GLN A 514 11.46 5.98 17.82
C GLN A 514 12.58 6.80 17.20
N ASN A 515 12.27 7.84 16.44
CA ASN A 515 13.27 8.76 15.89
C ASN A 515 14.02 9.50 16.99
N ALA A 516 13.29 10.08 17.96
CA ALA A 516 13.90 10.72 19.11
C ALA A 516 14.81 9.76 19.91
N HIS A 517 14.37 8.51 20.13
CA HIS A 517 15.17 7.48 20.77
C HIS A 517 16.43 7.16 19.95
N PHE A 518 16.27 6.90 18.66
CA PHE A 518 17.35 6.53 17.75
C PHE A 518 18.43 7.61 17.70
N GLN A 519 18.05 8.86 17.51
CA GLN A 519 18.99 10.00 17.47
C GLN A 519 19.74 10.15 18.80
N LYS A 520 19.05 10.00 19.93
CA LYS A 520 19.63 10.21 21.26
C LYS A 520 20.54 9.05 21.71
N LYS A 521 20.21 7.81 21.34
CA LYS A 521 20.82 6.61 21.96
C LYS A 521 21.56 5.70 20.99
N VAL A 522 21.21 5.70 19.71
CA VAL A 522 21.63 4.66 18.75
C VAL A 522 22.53 5.23 17.65
N LEU A 523 22.20 6.40 17.11
CA LEU A 523 22.90 7.00 15.97
C LEU A 523 24.40 7.22 16.22
N ASN A 524 24.77 7.84 17.34
CA ASN A 524 26.18 8.15 17.63
C ASN A 524 27.06 6.90 17.84
N PRO A 525 26.60 5.86 18.58
CA PRO A 525 27.31 4.58 18.60
C PRO A 525 27.46 3.93 17.23
N LEU A 526 26.43 3.93 16.39
CA LEU A 526 26.48 3.33 15.06
C LEU A 526 27.50 4.00 14.14
N ARG A 527 27.61 5.34 14.19
CA ARG A 527 28.62 6.12 13.43
C ARG A 527 30.06 5.67 13.71
N LYS A 528 30.32 5.03 14.86
CA LYS A 528 31.65 4.54 15.25
C LYS A 528 31.97 3.15 14.73
N LEU A 529 31.03 2.46 14.08
CA LEU A 529 31.21 1.09 13.60
C LEU A 529 31.84 0.99 12.19
N GLY A 530 32.11 2.12 11.54
CA GLY A 530 32.73 2.15 10.21
C GLY A 530 31.86 1.56 9.09
N ILE A 531 30.61 1.26 9.34
CA ILE A 531 29.68 0.72 8.34
C ILE A 531 29.35 1.74 7.25
N THR A 532 28.68 1.32 6.17
CA THR A 532 28.18 2.25 5.15
C THR A 532 26.88 2.90 5.59
N GLY A 533 26.03 2.18 6.31
CA GLY A 533 24.75 2.68 6.81
C GLY A 533 23.94 1.61 7.53
N ILE A 534 22.68 1.94 7.81
CA ILE A 534 21.70 0.99 8.35
C ILE A 534 20.66 0.72 7.27
N ASN A 535 20.20 -0.52 7.22
CA ASN A 535 19.01 -0.93 6.50
C ASN A 535 17.84 -1.02 7.47
N PHE A 536 16.87 -0.11 7.39
CA PHE A 536 15.64 -0.26 8.16
C PHE A 536 14.69 -1.19 7.42
N ASP A 537 14.17 -2.22 8.09
CA ASP A 537 13.33 -3.27 7.47
C ASP A 537 11.84 -2.90 7.33
N GLY A 538 11.30 -2.07 8.23
CA GLY A 538 9.89 -1.64 8.16
C GLY A 538 9.60 -0.28 7.51
N ILE A 539 10.51 0.70 7.62
CA ILE A 539 10.22 2.13 7.33
C ILE A 539 9.87 2.37 5.86
N GLY A 540 8.62 2.76 5.57
CA GLY A 540 8.13 3.02 4.21
C GLY A 540 7.58 1.78 3.48
N SER A 541 7.31 0.68 4.20
CA SER A 541 6.54 -0.45 3.65
C SER A 541 5.02 -0.25 3.75
N GLN A 542 4.57 0.45 4.79
CA GLN A 542 3.19 0.81 5.04
C GLN A 542 3.17 2.18 5.71
N LEU A 543 2.22 3.01 5.30
CA LEU A 543 1.94 4.29 5.93
C LEU A 543 0.59 4.17 6.63
N TYR A 544 0.51 4.68 7.86
CA TYR A 544 -0.69 4.61 8.69
C TYR A 544 -0.82 5.85 9.55
N TYR A 545 -2.00 6.06 10.13
CA TYR A 545 -2.19 7.16 11.08
C TYR A 545 -1.84 6.74 12.51
N ASP A 546 -1.28 7.69 13.24
CA ASP A 546 -1.02 7.60 14.67
C ASP A 546 -1.70 8.77 15.38
N TYR A 547 -2.66 8.46 16.24
CA TYR A 547 -3.44 9.42 17.02
C TYR A 547 -2.84 9.62 18.42
N ASN A 548 -1.55 9.32 18.58
CA ASN A 548 -0.83 9.62 19.82
C ASN A 548 -0.86 11.12 20.10
N ASP A 549 -1.25 11.52 21.32
CA ASP A 549 -1.36 12.94 21.69
C ASP A 549 -0.01 13.67 21.67
N GLU A 550 1.09 12.98 21.97
CA GLU A 550 2.43 13.60 22.05
C GLU A 550 3.12 13.68 20.68
N TYR A 551 2.92 12.66 19.84
CA TYR A 551 3.54 12.55 18.51
C TYR A 551 2.52 12.04 17.49
N PRO A 552 1.48 12.83 17.16
CA PRO A 552 0.51 12.44 16.16
C PRO A 552 1.17 12.40 14.79
N LEU A 553 0.73 11.49 13.93
CA LEU A 553 1.31 11.32 12.61
C LEU A 553 0.23 10.93 11.59
N LYS A 554 0.11 11.73 10.53
CA LYS A 554 -0.68 11.35 9.34
C LYS A 554 0.18 10.48 8.41
N ARG A 555 -0.44 9.79 7.45
CA ARG A 555 0.26 8.95 6.45
C ARG A 555 1.39 9.67 5.72
N GLY A 556 1.14 10.87 5.19
CA GLY A 556 2.18 11.69 4.54
C GLY A 556 3.28 12.21 5.48
N GLY A 557 3.06 12.15 6.81
CA GLY A 557 4.05 12.57 7.79
C GLY A 557 5.21 11.60 7.96
N TRP A 558 5.06 10.33 7.58
CA TRP A 558 6.10 9.29 7.74
C TRP A 558 7.39 9.55 6.98
N ILE A 559 7.31 10.34 5.91
CA ILE A 559 8.46 10.73 5.09
C ILE A 559 9.08 12.06 5.53
N GLN A 560 8.51 12.73 6.53
CA GLN A 560 9.04 13.99 7.07
C GLN A 560 10.20 13.73 8.04
N PRO A 561 11.17 14.65 8.16
CA PRO A 561 12.38 14.46 9.00
C PRO A 561 12.10 14.11 10.46
N GLU A 562 10.97 14.52 11.00
CA GLU A 562 10.56 14.30 12.39
C GLU A 562 10.16 12.83 12.65
N ALA A 563 9.62 12.15 11.65
CA ALA A 563 9.23 10.74 11.70
C ALA A 563 10.26 9.81 11.04
N PHE A 564 11.01 10.33 10.07
CA PHE A 564 11.97 9.57 9.29
C PHE A 564 13.31 9.42 10.02
N LEU A 565 13.77 8.18 10.20
CA LEU A 565 15.05 7.93 10.84
C LEU A 565 16.21 8.45 9.98
N PRO A 566 17.11 9.28 10.55
CA PRO A 566 18.18 9.88 9.77
C PRO A 566 19.21 8.83 9.33
N PRO A 567 19.84 9.03 8.16
CA PRO A 567 20.94 8.19 7.74
C PRO A 567 22.14 8.30 8.71
N VAL A 568 22.90 7.21 8.83
CA VAL A 568 24.17 7.21 9.58
C VAL A 568 25.24 7.94 8.75
N ARG A 569 25.48 9.21 9.09
CA ARG A 569 26.54 10.02 8.45
C ARG A 569 27.90 9.77 9.08
N HIS A 570 28.90 9.41 8.28
CA HIS A 570 30.29 9.35 8.72
C HIS A 570 31.01 10.69 8.51
N PRO A 571 32.03 11.02 9.34
CA PRO A 571 32.80 12.26 9.23
C PRO A 571 33.53 12.43 7.88
N ASP A 572 33.73 11.34 7.14
CA ASP A 572 34.39 11.28 5.83
C ASP A 572 33.43 11.49 4.64
N GLY A 573 32.17 11.81 4.89
CA GLY A 573 31.20 12.22 3.86
C GLY A 573 30.40 11.08 3.22
N GLY A 574 30.58 9.82 3.65
CA GLY A 574 29.74 8.71 3.21
C GLY A 574 28.31 8.78 3.77
N GLN A 575 27.31 8.96 2.90
CA GLN A 575 25.88 8.91 3.23
C GLN A 575 25.20 7.82 2.40
N ARG A 576 24.74 6.72 3.01
CA ARG A 576 23.79 5.81 2.37
C ARG A 576 22.77 5.27 3.37
N LEU A 577 21.49 5.37 3.00
CA LEU A 577 20.38 4.70 3.65
C LEU A 577 19.88 3.64 2.68
N LEU A 578 19.81 2.39 3.14
CA LEU A 578 19.18 1.31 2.40
C LEU A 578 17.80 1.06 3.02
N LEU A 579 16.78 0.85 2.19
CA LEU A 579 15.45 0.48 2.65
C LEU A 579 14.95 -0.74 1.87
N TYR A 580 14.30 -1.68 2.57
CA TYR A 580 13.89 -2.98 2.02
C TYR A 580 12.40 -3.01 1.63
N ARG A 581 11.97 -3.34 0.41
CA ARG A 581 10.52 -3.41 0.01
C ARG A 581 9.70 -2.15 0.33
N ARG A 582 9.78 -1.12 -0.52
CA ARG A 582 9.23 0.21 -0.24
C ARG A 582 8.31 0.76 -1.31
N ASN A 583 7.46 1.69 -0.87
CA ASN A 583 6.78 2.62 -1.74
C ASN A 583 7.75 3.70 -2.28
N ASP A 584 7.36 4.41 -3.33
CA ASP A 584 8.13 5.51 -3.94
C ASP A 584 8.20 6.78 -3.11
N SER A 585 7.27 7.01 -2.17
CA SER A 585 7.28 8.22 -1.33
C SER A 585 8.58 8.46 -0.54
N VAL A 586 9.39 7.41 -0.28
CA VAL A 586 10.69 7.55 0.39
C VAL A 586 11.86 7.88 -0.54
N LEU A 587 11.67 7.86 -1.85
CA LEU A 587 12.74 8.10 -2.84
C LEU A 587 13.35 9.51 -2.74
N PRO A 588 12.57 10.60 -2.57
CA PRO A 588 13.12 11.96 -2.43
C PRO A 588 14.08 12.09 -1.23
N ASN A 589 13.91 11.28 -0.19
CA ASN A 589 14.77 11.27 1.01
C ASN A 589 16.14 10.60 0.78
N GLY A 590 16.46 10.22 -0.47
CA GLY A 590 17.76 9.69 -0.85
C GLY A 590 18.00 8.24 -0.44
N ALA A 591 16.93 7.49 -0.14
CA ALA A 591 16.99 6.07 0.14
C ALA A 591 17.31 5.27 -1.14
N ALA A 592 18.17 4.26 -1.01
CA ALA A 592 18.34 3.22 -2.03
C ALA A 592 17.44 2.03 -1.71
N TRP A 593 16.93 1.36 -2.75
CA TRP A 593 16.07 0.19 -2.58
C TRP A 593 16.86 -1.12 -2.57
N HIS A 594 16.46 -2.02 -1.68
CA HIS A 594 16.76 -3.44 -1.78
C HIS A 594 15.43 -4.17 -2.02
N TYR A 595 15.24 -4.71 -3.22
CA TYR A 595 13.95 -5.29 -3.63
C TYR A 595 13.94 -6.81 -3.46
N SER A 596 12.80 -7.35 -3.01
CA SER A 596 12.47 -8.78 -3.08
C SER A 596 11.23 -8.89 -3.95
N LEU A 597 11.41 -9.33 -5.20
CA LEU A 597 10.46 -9.27 -6.32
C LEU A 597 9.08 -9.93 -6.10
N PHE A 598 8.89 -10.69 -5.02
CA PHE A 598 7.62 -11.37 -4.75
C PHE A 598 7.23 -11.31 -3.27
N GLY A 599 5.99 -10.88 -3.00
CA GLY A 599 5.33 -11.06 -1.73
C GLY A 599 5.20 -12.55 -1.38
N ARG A 600 5.39 -12.90 -0.10
CA ARG A 600 5.15 -14.25 0.41
C ARG A 600 3.63 -14.50 0.54
N SER A 601 2.91 -14.59 -0.56
CA SER A 601 1.55 -15.16 -0.54
C SER A 601 1.65 -16.69 -0.71
N ALA A 602 0.80 -17.46 -0.02
CA ALA A 602 0.78 -18.91 -0.16
C ALA A 602 0.53 -19.39 -1.61
N LYS A 603 0.02 -18.52 -2.49
CA LYS A 603 -0.12 -18.79 -3.93
C LYS A 603 1.20 -18.68 -4.70
N SER A 604 2.19 -17.88 -4.26
CA SER A 604 3.51 -17.79 -4.92
C SER A 604 4.41 -19.00 -4.63
N ILE A 605 4.16 -19.70 -3.52
CA ILE A 605 4.87 -20.93 -3.14
C ILE A 605 4.48 -22.11 -4.05
N LEU A 606 3.29 -22.10 -4.64
CA LEU A 606 2.81 -23.21 -5.50
C LEU A 606 3.20 -23.10 -6.98
N ARG A 607 3.83 -21.99 -7.42
CA ARG A 607 4.35 -21.85 -8.79
C ARG A 607 5.88 -21.88 -8.90
N SER A 608 6.60 -21.97 -7.78
CA SER A 608 8.06 -22.12 -7.75
C SER A 608 8.47 -23.52 -7.28
N THR A 609 7.96 -24.57 -7.92
CA THR A 609 8.60 -25.89 -7.84
C THR A 609 9.81 -25.93 -8.78
N ALA A 610 10.88 -25.26 -8.38
CA ALA A 610 12.23 -25.67 -8.75
C ALA A 610 12.84 -26.35 -7.52
N ALA A 611 13.31 -27.58 -7.70
CA ALA A 611 13.76 -28.48 -6.63
C ALA A 611 14.68 -27.77 -5.62
N VAL A 612 14.32 -27.88 -4.34
CA VAL A 612 15.17 -27.45 -3.21
C VAL A 612 16.31 -28.46 -3.06
N PRO A 613 17.58 -28.09 -3.25
CA PRO A 613 18.69 -28.92 -2.81
C PRO A 613 18.77 -28.86 -1.28
N LYS A 614 19.07 -30.00 -0.65
CA LYS A 614 19.09 -30.16 0.82
C LYS A 614 20.28 -29.48 1.53
N ASP A 615 21.15 -28.79 0.81
CA ASP A 615 22.35 -28.18 1.37
C ASP A 615 22.35 -26.67 1.13
N GLY A 616 22.35 -25.90 2.23
CA GLY A 616 22.63 -24.45 2.32
C GLY A 616 22.33 -23.58 1.09
N GLY A 617 21.07 -23.21 0.88
CA GLY A 617 20.66 -22.40 -0.28
C GLY A 617 20.90 -20.90 -0.12
N ILE A 618 21.86 -20.35 -0.87
CA ILE A 618 21.96 -18.91 -1.18
C ILE A 618 20.76 -18.52 -2.05
N ARG A 619 20.02 -17.47 -1.67
CA ARG A 619 19.01 -16.86 -2.55
C ARG A 619 19.71 -15.83 -3.44
N LEU A 620 19.84 -16.14 -4.73
CA LEU A 620 20.32 -15.22 -5.74
C LEU A 620 19.12 -14.45 -6.32
N TYR A 621 19.22 -13.12 -6.37
CA TYR A 621 18.32 -12.27 -7.14
C TYR A 621 19.16 -11.48 -8.15
N ALA A 622 18.84 -11.60 -9.44
CA ALA A 622 19.40 -10.77 -10.48
C ALA A 622 18.45 -9.59 -10.74
N ILE A 623 18.98 -8.37 -10.72
CA ILE A 623 18.31 -7.21 -11.30
C ILE A 623 18.71 -7.21 -12.77
N LEU A 624 17.77 -7.50 -13.66
CA LEU A 624 18.00 -7.35 -15.10
C LEU A 624 17.96 -5.86 -15.44
N PRO A 625 19.02 -5.28 -16.02
CA PRO A 625 18.91 -3.96 -16.63
C PRO A 625 17.96 -4.06 -17.82
N ILE A 626 16.95 -3.19 -17.85
CA ILE A 626 16.16 -2.93 -19.05
C ILE A 626 17.09 -2.18 -20.00
N ASN A 627 17.62 -2.86 -21.00
CA ASN A 627 18.33 -2.21 -22.11
C ASN A 627 17.28 -1.56 -23.02
N ASP A 628 17.60 -0.39 -23.57
CA ASP A 628 16.80 0.42 -24.49
C ASP A 628 16.61 -0.23 -25.90
N GLU A 629 16.52 -1.55 -26.00
CA GLU A 629 16.18 -2.21 -27.25
C GLU A 629 14.75 -2.78 -27.19
N PRO A 630 13.91 -2.52 -28.21
CA PRO A 630 12.55 -3.03 -28.24
C PRO A 630 12.58 -4.56 -28.33
N LEU A 631 11.83 -5.22 -27.45
CA LEU A 631 11.50 -6.64 -27.56
C LEU A 631 10.55 -6.90 -28.73
#